data_AF-A0A2Z5Z0S4-F1
#
_entry.id   AF-A0A2Z5Z0S4-F1
#
_cell.length_a   1.000
_cell.length_b   1.000
_cell.length_c   1.000
_cell.angle_alpha   90.00
_cell.angle_beta   90.00
_cell.angle_gamma   90.00
#
_symmetry.space_group_name_H-M   'P 1'
#
loop_
_entity.id
_entity.type
_entity.pdbx_description
1 polymer ?
#
loop_
_entity_poly.entity_id
_entity_poly.type
_entity_poly.pdbx_seq_one_letter_code
_entity_poly.pdbx_strand_id
1 'polypeptide(L)'
;MISLVAISGPAIAQPGPLSEAAANGPLASACEQDANVDSCWRAGVAAERRGDAPGALAAYEASCAAGFQMGGCYEAGKIYFLNKTLRDYRKSRDRMLQVCESDDVGTGPYACKYLGIIYRKGLAGAPDVERAFGSFSRSCFPTTDQPFIDGNGCEIFADTVPSADEMSVPDEVWHPDYIAYLALAMGCSDDMPALCQQASAIHHRALATSAQWLARCAEDAEAVAFAEGCEAVVRSAAPGKFERRQEFRRRVVRMFHRATDYAG
;
A
#
# COMPACT_ATOMS: atom_id res chain seq x y z
N MET A 1 14.30 70.05 -16.40
CA MET A 1 13.21 69.13 -16.76
C MET A 1 13.74 67.72 -16.60
N ILE A 2 13.39 67.05 -15.50
CA ILE A 2 13.85 65.69 -15.19
C ILE A 2 12.60 64.83 -15.16
N SER A 3 12.51 63.94 -16.16
CA SER A 3 11.41 63.01 -16.36
C SER A 3 11.34 61.98 -15.24
N LEU A 4 10.18 61.83 -14.60
CA LEU A 4 9.89 60.68 -13.76
C LEU A 4 9.73 59.45 -14.66
N VAL A 5 10.64 58.48 -14.51
CA VAL A 5 10.51 57.13 -15.06
C VAL A 5 9.66 56.32 -14.09
N ALA A 6 8.47 55.91 -14.51
CA ALA A 6 7.65 54.96 -13.78
C ALA A 6 8.26 53.55 -13.92
N ILE A 7 8.71 52.98 -12.81
CA ILE A 7 9.20 51.60 -12.75
C ILE A 7 7.98 50.68 -12.65
N SER A 8 7.68 49.97 -13.72
CA SER A 8 6.66 48.91 -13.76
C SER A 8 7.21 47.67 -13.05
N GLY A 9 6.59 47.27 -11.94
CA GLY A 9 6.89 45.98 -11.28
C GLY A 9 6.42 44.79 -12.12
N PRO A 10 6.95 43.58 -11.89
CA PRO A 10 6.57 42.41 -12.66
C PRO A 10 5.13 42.01 -12.32
N ALA A 11 4.31 41.83 -13.35
CA ALA A 11 2.96 41.31 -13.22
C ALA A 11 3.02 39.84 -12.76
N ILE A 12 2.42 39.55 -11.60
CA ILE A 12 2.19 38.18 -11.14
C ILE A 12 1.11 37.59 -12.06
N ALA A 13 1.52 36.66 -12.92
CA ALA A 13 0.62 35.91 -13.78
C ALA A 13 -0.28 35.00 -12.93
N GLN A 14 -1.59 35.13 -13.08
CA GLN A 14 -2.56 34.21 -12.51
C GLN A 14 -2.42 32.82 -13.18
N PRO A 15 -2.63 31.71 -12.45
CA PRO A 15 -2.64 30.39 -13.06
C PRO A 15 -3.84 30.29 -14.00
N GLY A 16 -3.57 30.22 -15.30
CA GLY A 16 -4.58 29.88 -16.30
C GLY A 16 -5.05 28.43 -16.11
N PRO A 17 -6.28 28.09 -16.55
CA PRO A 17 -6.79 26.74 -16.43
C PRO A 17 -5.85 25.76 -17.14
N LEU A 18 -5.52 24.67 -16.44
CA LEU A 18 -4.75 23.55 -16.97
C LEU A 18 -5.45 23.06 -18.24
N SER A 19 -4.75 23.24 -19.37
CA SER A 19 -5.17 22.79 -20.69
C SER A 19 -5.48 21.29 -20.66
N GLU A 20 -6.76 20.94 -20.90
CA GLU A 20 -7.26 19.61 -21.26
C GLU A 20 -6.64 19.15 -22.59
N ALA A 21 -5.37 18.77 -22.58
CA ALA A 21 -4.68 18.28 -23.77
C ALA A 21 -3.75 17.12 -23.43
N ALA A 22 -4.34 16.01 -23.00
CA ALA A 22 -3.73 14.67 -23.08
C ALA A 22 -4.73 13.50 -23.08
N ALA A 23 -6.02 13.74 -23.39
CA ALA A 23 -7.07 12.73 -23.22
C ALA A 23 -7.81 12.35 -24.52
N ASN A 24 -7.10 12.23 -25.65
CA ASN A 24 -7.71 11.72 -26.88
C ASN A 24 -6.74 10.85 -27.69
N GLY A 25 -6.61 9.59 -27.26
CA GLY A 25 -6.23 8.48 -28.12
C GLY A 25 -7.47 7.60 -28.43
N PRO A 26 -7.55 6.90 -29.58
CA PRO A 26 -8.79 6.27 -30.09
C PRO A 26 -9.32 5.04 -29.33
N LEU A 27 -8.95 4.85 -28.06
CA LEU A 27 -9.36 3.69 -27.25
C LEU A 27 -10.31 4.04 -26.10
N ALA A 28 -10.51 5.33 -25.82
CA ALA A 28 -11.28 5.79 -24.66
C ALA A 28 -12.82 5.63 -24.77
N SER A 29 -13.35 5.00 -25.82
CA SER A 29 -14.81 4.95 -26.09
C SER A 29 -15.41 3.57 -26.35
N ALA A 30 -14.76 2.47 -25.97
CA ALA A 30 -15.31 1.11 -26.17
C ALA A 30 -15.92 0.48 -24.91
N CYS A 31 -15.53 0.94 -23.72
CA CYS A 31 -16.05 0.42 -22.47
C CYS A 31 -17.25 1.25 -22.01
N GLU A 32 -18.27 0.59 -21.47
CA GLU A 32 -19.47 1.23 -20.91
C GLU A 32 -19.49 1.00 -19.40
N GLN A 33 -19.78 2.05 -18.64
CA GLN A 33 -19.94 1.94 -17.19
C GLN A 33 -21.16 1.07 -16.87
N ASP A 34 -20.98 0.10 -15.98
CA ASP A 34 -22.01 -0.87 -15.59
C ASP A 34 -21.95 -1.09 -14.07
N ALA A 35 -22.72 -0.27 -13.35
CA ALA A 35 -22.71 -0.19 -11.89
C ALA A 35 -21.30 0.07 -11.32
N ASN A 36 -20.77 -0.87 -10.52
CA ASN A 36 -19.44 -0.77 -9.90
C ASN A 36 -18.31 -1.39 -10.76
N VAL A 37 -18.63 -1.80 -11.98
CA VAL A 37 -17.67 -2.33 -12.97
C VAL A 37 -17.90 -1.66 -14.33
N ASP A 38 -17.19 -2.10 -15.35
CA ASP A 38 -17.42 -1.70 -16.74
C ASP A 38 -17.49 -2.91 -17.68
N SER A 39 -18.00 -2.70 -18.88
CA SER A 39 -18.20 -3.76 -19.88
C SER A 39 -16.89 -4.46 -20.28
N CYS A 40 -15.76 -3.75 -20.29
CA CYS A 40 -14.45 -4.31 -20.61
C CYS A 40 -13.92 -5.17 -19.45
N TRP A 41 -14.11 -4.76 -18.20
CA TRP A 41 -13.77 -5.59 -17.04
C TRP A 41 -14.58 -6.89 -17.05
N ARG A 42 -15.89 -6.81 -17.31
CA ARG A 42 -16.75 -8.00 -17.46
C ARG A 42 -16.28 -8.91 -18.59
N ALA A 43 -15.85 -8.34 -19.72
CA ALA A 43 -15.28 -9.10 -20.83
C ALA A 43 -13.97 -9.79 -20.42
N GLY A 44 -13.12 -9.14 -19.63
CA GLY A 44 -11.91 -9.70 -19.04
C GLY A 44 -12.21 -10.94 -18.19
N VAL A 45 -13.15 -10.82 -17.25
CA VAL A 45 -13.60 -11.95 -16.41
C VAL A 45 -14.13 -13.10 -17.26
N ALA A 46 -14.91 -12.80 -18.31
CA ALA A 46 -15.43 -13.82 -19.21
C ALA A 46 -14.31 -14.52 -20.00
N ALA A 47 -13.27 -13.81 -20.40
CA ALA A 47 -12.11 -14.38 -21.08
C ALA A 47 -11.27 -15.26 -20.14
N GLU A 48 -11.04 -14.84 -18.89
CA GLU A 48 -10.35 -15.65 -17.87
C GLU A 48 -11.06 -16.96 -17.60
N ARG A 49 -12.41 -16.94 -17.48
CA ARG A 49 -13.22 -18.15 -17.32
C ARG A 49 -13.09 -19.14 -18.48
N ARG A 50 -12.73 -18.67 -19.67
CA ARG A 50 -12.45 -19.51 -20.85
C ARG A 50 -10.97 -19.91 -20.98
N GLY A 51 -10.11 -19.47 -20.07
CA GLY A 51 -8.65 -19.68 -20.16
C GLY A 51 -7.95 -18.81 -21.21
N ASP A 52 -8.62 -17.78 -21.73
CA ASP A 52 -8.08 -16.87 -22.74
C ASP A 52 -7.32 -15.72 -22.06
N ALA A 53 -6.08 -16.00 -21.63
CA ALA A 53 -5.26 -15.02 -20.95
C ALA A 53 -4.91 -13.78 -21.83
N PRO A 54 -4.59 -13.91 -23.14
CA PRO A 54 -4.40 -12.74 -24.00
C PRO A 54 -5.66 -11.88 -24.15
N GLY A 55 -6.83 -12.51 -24.33
CA GLY A 55 -8.11 -11.80 -24.40
C GLY A 55 -8.47 -11.11 -23.08
N ALA A 56 -8.22 -11.77 -21.95
CA ALA A 56 -8.41 -11.19 -20.63
C ALA A 56 -7.53 -9.95 -20.42
N LEU A 57 -6.24 -10.06 -20.74
CA LEU A 57 -5.30 -8.95 -20.64
C LEU A 57 -5.73 -7.76 -21.49
N ALA A 58 -6.12 -8.00 -22.75
CA ALA A 58 -6.58 -6.93 -23.64
C ALA A 58 -7.83 -6.22 -23.10
N ALA A 59 -8.78 -6.98 -22.56
CA ALA A 59 -10.00 -6.43 -21.99
C ALA A 59 -9.76 -5.65 -20.68
N TYR A 60 -8.89 -6.15 -19.80
CA TYR A 60 -8.52 -5.44 -18.57
C TYR A 60 -7.69 -4.18 -18.83
N GLU A 61 -6.79 -4.19 -19.82
CA GLU A 61 -6.11 -2.97 -20.29
C GLU A 61 -7.10 -1.93 -20.83
N ALA A 62 -8.11 -2.37 -21.60
CA ALA A 62 -9.16 -1.46 -22.08
C ALA A 62 -9.99 -0.86 -20.92
N SER A 63 -10.36 -1.68 -19.93
CA SER A 63 -11.03 -1.23 -18.71
C SER A 63 -10.17 -0.23 -17.92
N CYS A 64 -8.87 -0.53 -17.74
CA CYS A 64 -7.92 0.37 -17.07
C CYS A 64 -7.81 1.71 -17.81
N ALA A 65 -7.73 1.69 -19.14
CA ALA A 65 -7.66 2.89 -19.96
C ALA A 65 -8.96 3.71 -19.96
N ALA A 66 -10.11 3.07 -19.78
CA ALA A 66 -11.41 3.75 -19.66
C ALA A 66 -11.54 4.53 -18.34
N GLY A 67 -10.81 4.14 -17.30
CA GLY A 67 -10.67 4.93 -16.07
C GLY A 67 -11.91 5.01 -15.19
N PHE A 68 -12.94 4.18 -15.44
CA PHE A 68 -14.15 4.14 -14.60
C PHE A 68 -13.89 3.57 -13.20
N GLN A 69 -12.89 2.69 -13.05
CA GLN A 69 -12.51 2.01 -11.82
C GLN A 69 -11.09 1.42 -11.92
N MET A 70 -10.52 0.96 -10.80
CA MET A 70 -9.14 0.48 -10.71
C MET A 70 -8.94 -1.03 -10.83
N GLY A 71 -9.98 -1.83 -10.66
CA GLY A 71 -10.01 -3.27 -10.88
C GLY A 71 -9.50 -3.71 -12.26
N GLY A 72 -9.75 -2.95 -13.33
CA GLY A 72 -9.16 -3.23 -14.66
C GLY A 72 -7.63 -3.15 -14.64
N CYS A 73 -7.09 -2.10 -14.04
CA CYS A 73 -5.64 -1.93 -13.88
C CYS A 73 -5.04 -3.02 -12.98
N TYR A 74 -5.72 -3.36 -11.87
CA TYR A 74 -5.27 -4.39 -10.93
C TYR A 74 -5.17 -5.77 -11.60
N GLU A 75 -6.20 -6.18 -12.33
CA GLU A 75 -6.22 -7.49 -12.99
C GLU A 75 -5.22 -7.58 -14.16
N ALA A 76 -5.09 -6.52 -14.98
CA ALA A 76 -4.02 -6.44 -15.98
C ALA A 76 -2.62 -6.53 -15.34
N GLY A 77 -2.41 -5.81 -14.24
CA GLY A 77 -1.17 -5.84 -13.48
C GLY A 77 -0.83 -7.25 -12.94
N LYS A 78 -1.85 -8.00 -12.46
CA LYS A 78 -1.70 -9.39 -12.01
C LYS A 78 -1.31 -10.32 -13.16
N ILE A 79 -1.94 -10.19 -14.32
CA ILE A 79 -1.59 -10.99 -15.50
C ILE A 79 -0.12 -10.74 -15.88
N TYR A 80 0.31 -9.47 -15.97
CA TYR A 80 1.70 -9.15 -16.25
C TYR A 80 2.68 -9.66 -15.18
N PHE A 81 2.25 -9.86 -13.94
CA PHE A 81 3.11 -10.37 -12.89
C PHE A 81 3.20 -11.92 -12.91
N LEU A 82 2.03 -12.57 -12.93
CA LEU A 82 1.88 -13.99 -12.63
C LEU A 82 1.95 -14.88 -13.88
N ASN A 83 1.39 -14.43 -15.01
CA ASN A 83 1.31 -15.25 -16.21
C ASN A 83 2.69 -15.42 -16.84
N LYS A 84 3.17 -16.67 -16.99
CA LYS A 84 4.54 -16.94 -17.49
C LYS A 84 4.78 -16.44 -18.92
N THR A 85 3.77 -16.48 -19.78
CA THR A 85 3.88 -16.14 -21.20
C THR A 85 3.68 -14.65 -21.45
N LEU A 86 2.78 -14.03 -20.70
CA LEU A 86 2.41 -12.60 -20.84
C LEU A 86 3.17 -11.69 -19.87
N ARG A 87 4.14 -12.24 -19.13
CA ARG A 87 4.85 -11.51 -18.07
C ARG A 87 5.53 -10.26 -18.60
N ASP A 88 5.28 -9.13 -17.95
CA ASP A 88 6.00 -7.88 -18.14
C ASP A 88 6.02 -7.10 -16.84
N TYR A 89 7.10 -7.23 -16.07
CA TYR A 89 7.20 -6.61 -14.75
C TYR A 89 7.18 -5.09 -14.79
N ARG A 90 7.58 -4.44 -15.88
CA ARG A 90 7.49 -2.97 -15.99
C ARG A 90 6.04 -2.54 -16.14
N LYS A 91 5.28 -3.21 -17.02
CA LYS A 91 3.85 -2.94 -17.14
C LYS A 91 3.09 -3.31 -15.87
N SER A 92 3.45 -4.43 -15.22
CA SER A 92 2.90 -4.79 -13.92
C SER A 92 3.15 -3.68 -12.89
N ARG A 93 4.39 -3.18 -12.78
CA ARG A 93 4.73 -2.06 -11.90
C ARG A 93 3.86 -0.85 -12.19
N ASP A 94 3.74 -0.45 -13.46
CA ASP A 94 3.03 0.76 -13.85
C ASP A 94 1.52 0.66 -13.49
N ARG A 95 0.90 -0.50 -13.71
CA ARG A 95 -0.51 -0.74 -13.32
C ARG A 95 -0.69 -0.81 -11.81
N MET A 96 0.21 -1.51 -11.11
CA MET A 96 0.16 -1.65 -9.65
C MET A 96 0.41 -0.32 -8.95
N LEU A 97 1.29 0.52 -9.50
CA LEU A 97 1.52 1.89 -9.03
C LEU A 97 0.23 2.71 -9.13
N GLN A 98 -0.41 2.69 -10.30
CA GLN A 98 -1.66 3.42 -10.52
C GLN A 98 -2.75 3.01 -9.52
N VAL A 99 -2.95 1.70 -9.29
CA VAL A 99 -3.93 1.19 -8.32
C VAL A 99 -3.52 1.54 -6.89
N CYS A 100 -2.26 1.33 -6.54
CA CYS A 100 -1.76 1.61 -5.20
C CYS A 100 -1.91 3.11 -4.86
N GLU A 101 -1.68 4.04 -5.80
CA GLU A 101 -1.83 5.49 -5.62
C GLU A 101 -3.26 6.01 -5.72
N SER A 102 -4.23 5.17 -6.09
CA SER A 102 -5.65 5.55 -6.14
C SER A 102 -6.30 5.62 -4.75
N ASP A 103 -7.55 6.09 -4.71
CA ASP A 103 -8.41 6.09 -3.53
C ASP A 103 -9.20 4.77 -3.36
N ASP A 104 -8.95 3.76 -4.21
CA ASP A 104 -9.58 2.44 -4.11
C ASP A 104 -9.06 1.69 -2.88
N VAL A 105 -9.84 1.77 -1.80
CA VAL A 105 -9.54 1.09 -0.53
C VAL A 105 -9.62 -0.43 -0.63
N GLY A 106 -10.29 -0.98 -1.65
CA GLY A 106 -10.48 -2.42 -1.82
C GLY A 106 -9.29 -3.08 -2.50
N THR A 107 -8.81 -2.53 -3.62
CA THR A 107 -7.73 -3.11 -4.43
C THR A 107 -6.37 -2.45 -4.18
N GLY A 108 -6.34 -1.19 -3.72
CA GLY A 108 -5.13 -0.44 -3.41
C GLY A 108 -4.12 -1.21 -2.55
N PRO A 109 -4.52 -1.73 -1.37
CA PRO A 109 -3.62 -2.49 -0.50
C PRO A 109 -2.99 -3.71 -1.18
N TYR A 110 -3.76 -4.44 -1.99
CA TYR A 110 -3.27 -5.61 -2.72
C TYR A 110 -2.30 -5.22 -3.83
N ALA A 111 -2.57 -4.12 -4.54
CA ALA A 111 -1.66 -3.59 -5.56
C ALA A 111 -0.34 -3.11 -4.94
N CYS A 112 -0.40 -2.45 -3.79
CA CYS A 112 0.78 -2.01 -3.05
C CYS A 112 1.67 -3.20 -2.63
N LYS A 113 1.10 -4.37 -2.30
CA LYS A 113 1.88 -5.60 -2.06
C LYS A 113 2.68 -5.99 -3.30
N TYR A 114 2.04 -6.09 -4.46
CA TYR A 114 2.75 -6.45 -5.70
C TYR A 114 3.85 -5.44 -6.03
N LEU A 115 3.56 -4.15 -5.85
CA LEU A 115 4.53 -3.08 -6.05
C LEU A 115 5.74 -3.22 -5.12
N GLY A 116 5.52 -3.53 -3.84
CA GLY A 116 6.58 -3.81 -2.88
C GLY A 116 7.45 -5.00 -3.30
N ILE A 117 6.85 -6.09 -3.79
CA ILE A 117 7.59 -7.26 -4.29
C ILE A 117 8.43 -6.88 -5.53
N ILE A 118 7.88 -6.09 -6.45
CA ILE A 118 8.58 -5.61 -7.64
C ILE A 118 9.82 -4.81 -7.25
N TYR A 119 9.68 -3.86 -6.32
CA TYR A 119 10.79 -3.02 -5.87
C TYR A 119 11.82 -3.80 -5.08
N ARG A 120 11.42 -4.64 -4.11
CA ARG A 120 12.35 -5.41 -3.27
C ARG A 120 13.21 -6.37 -4.10
N LYS A 121 12.63 -6.98 -5.13
CA LYS A 121 13.31 -7.97 -5.97
C LYS A 121 13.95 -7.38 -7.24
N GLY A 122 13.81 -6.09 -7.51
CA GLY A 122 14.30 -5.47 -8.74
C GLY A 122 13.69 -6.10 -10.01
N LEU A 123 12.40 -6.44 -9.99
CA LEU A 123 11.78 -7.13 -11.13
C LEU A 123 11.60 -6.23 -12.36
N ALA A 124 11.59 -4.91 -12.14
CA ALA A 124 11.41 -3.88 -13.16
C ALA A 124 12.55 -2.84 -13.18
N GLY A 125 13.74 -3.21 -12.69
CA GLY A 125 14.90 -2.31 -12.52
C GLY A 125 15.87 -2.82 -11.46
N ALA A 126 16.69 -1.94 -10.90
CA ALA A 126 17.46 -2.29 -9.69
C ALA A 126 16.51 -2.45 -8.49
N PRO A 127 16.86 -3.29 -7.49
CA PRO A 127 16.16 -3.29 -6.22
C PRO A 127 16.12 -1.91 -5.58
N ASP A 128 15.00 -1.56 -4.97
CA ASP A 128 14.76 -0.28 -4.30
C ASP A 128 14.10 -0.55 -2.95
N VAL A 129 14.88 -0.45 -1.88
CA VAL A 129 14.46 -0.86 -0.53
C VAL A 129 13.47 0.13 0.06
N GLU A 130 13.70 1.44 -0.09
CA GLU A 130 12.80 2.48 0.41
C GLU A 130 11.44 2.42 -0.26
N ARG A 131 11.39 2.29 -1.59
CA ARG A 131 10.11 2.15 -2.31
C ARG A 131 9.41 0.84 -1.98
N ALA A 132 10.16 -0.24 -1.75
CA ALA A 132 9.59 -1.50 -1.30
C ALA A 132 8.95 -1.35 0.08
N PHE A 133 9.68 -0.76 1.04
CA PHE A 133 9.19 -0.47 2.37
C PHE A 133 7.92 0.39 2.32
N GLY A 134 7.93 1.50 1.59
CA GLY A 134 6.77 2.36 1.44
C GLY A 134 5.57 1.64 0.83
N SER A 135 5.78 0.78 -0.17
CA SER A 135 4.70 0.02 -0.81
C SER A 135 4.12 -1.04 0.13
N PHE A 136 4.95 -1.81 0.83
CA PHE A 136 4.48 -2.79 1.82
C PHE A 136 3.80 -2.11 3.01
N SER A 137 4.32 -0.98 3.46
CA SER A 137 3.71 -0.15 4.51
C SER A 137 2.32 0.30 4.10
N ARG A 138 2.11 0.78 2.87
CA ARG A 138 0.77 1.17 2.39
C ARG A 138 -0.18 0.00 2.20
N SER A 139 0.35 -1.20 1.93
CA SER A 139 -0.43 -2.44 1.85
C SER A 139 -0.96 -2.87 3.23
N CYS A 140 -0.12 -2.77 4.27
CA CYS A 140 -0.46 -3.23 5.60
C CYS A 140 -1.07 -2.13 6.50
N PHE A 141 -0.66 -0.88 6.32
CA PHE A 141 -1.04 0.28 7.13
C PHE A 141 -1.58 1.42 6.24
N PRO A 142 -2.71 1.22 5.55
CA PRO A 142 -3.28 2.25 4.70
C PRO A 142 -3.78 3.44 5.54
N THR A 143 -3.57 4.65 5.03
CA THR A 143 -3.91 5.92 5.70
C THR A 143 -5.38 6.31 5.50
N THR A 144 -6.31 5.35 5.66
CA THR A 144 -7.75 5.57 5.47
C THR A 144 -8.50 5.47 6.80
N ASP A 145 -9.66 6.11 6.90
CA ASP A 145 -10.51 6.05 8.10
C ASP A 145 -11.02 4.63 8.40
N GLN A 146 -11.06 3.78 7.38
CA GLN A 146 -11.43 2.38 7.45
C GLN A 146 -10.35 1.53 6.80
N PRO A 147 -9.31 1.14 7.54
CA PRO A 147 -8.19 0.39 6.98
C PRO A 147 -8.62 -0.98 6.45
N PHE A 148 -8.78 -1.08 5.14
CA PHE A 148 -8.84 -2.35 4.41
C PHE A 148 -7.42 -2.75 4.08
N ILE A 149 -7.02 -3.96 4.42
CA ILE A 149 -5.65 -4.42 4.29
C ILE A 149 -5.59 -5.70 3.47
N ASP A 150 -4.38 -6.04 3.03
CA ASP A 150 -4.05 -7.38 2.57
C ASP A 150 -3.25 -8.08 3.68
N GLY A 151 -3.85 -9.04 4.39
CA GLY A 151 -3.18 -9.76 5.46
C GLY A 151 -1.88 -10.47 5.01
N ASN A 152 -1.82 -10.98 3.77
CA ASN A 152 -0.59 -11.51 3.20
C ASN A 152 0.42 -10.40 2.85
N GLY A 153 -0.06 -9.21 2.50
CA GLY A 153 0.78 -8.01 2.39
C GLY A 153 1.46 -7.67 3.72
N CYS A 154 0.72 -7.76 4.83
CA CYS A 154 1.27 -7.59 6.18
C CYS A 154 2.30 -8.65 6.56
N GLU A 155 2.06 -9.92 6.21
CA GLU A 155 3.03 -11.01 6.43
C GLU A 155 4.34 -10.75 5.68
N ILE A 156 4.26 -10.47 4.38
CA ILE A 156 5.45 -10.17 3.56
C ILE A 156 6.16 -8.93 4.11
N PHE A 157 5.40 -7.92 4.56
CA PHE A 157 6.00 -6.73 5.14
C PHE A 157 6.83 -7.07 6.37
N ALA A 158 6.28 -7.86 7.29
CA ALA A 158 6.99 -8.31 8.49
C ALA A 158 8.29 -9.06 8.17
N ASP A 159 8.26 -9.92 7.15
CA ASP A 159 9.43 -10.70 6.71
C ASP A 159 10.48 -9.86 5.95
N THR A 160 10.14 -8.66 5.53
CA THR A 160 10.98 -7.82 4.67
C THR A 160 11.25 -6.43 5.23
N VAL A 161 10.97 -6.21 6.53
CA VAL A 161 11.35 -4.96 7.20
C VAL A 161 12.86 -4.77 7.06
N PRO A 162 13.32 -3.68 6.44
CA PRO A 162 14.73 -3.42 6.22
C PRO A 162 15.48 -3.17 7.53
N SER A 163 16.79 -3.38 7.52
CA SER A 163 17.65 -2.94 8.63
C SER A 163 17.74 -1.41 8.72
N ALA A 164 18.25 -0.90 9.85
CA ALA A 164 18.50 0.53 10.00
C ALA A 164 19.52 1.03 8.97
N ASP A 165 20.57 0.24 8.70
CA ASP A 165 21.55 0.50 7.63
C ASP A 165 20.89 0.61 6.24
N GLU A 166 20.01 -0.33 5.89
CA GLU A 166 19.28 -0.31 4.61
C GLU A 166 18.39 0.94 4.48
N MET A 167 17.89 1.46 5.60
CA MET A 167 17.07 2.67 5.67
C MET A 167 17.89 3.95 5.93
N SER A 168 19.21 3.84 6.09
CA SER A 168 20.10 4.97 6.45
C SER A 168 19.64 5.74 7.70
N VAL A 169 19.20 5.03 8.73
CA VAL A 169 18.73 5.58 10.02
C VAL A 169 19.50 4.93 11.19
N PRO A 170 19.57 5.58 12.37
CA PRO A 170 20.21 4.98 13.55
C PRO A 170 19.45 3.76 14.10
N ASP A 171 20.17 2.77 14.62
CA ASP A 171 19.60 1.56 15.26
C ASP A 171 18.79 1.89 16.52
N GLU A 172 19.07 3.02 17.18
CA GLU A 172 18.36 3.47 18.37
C GLU A 172 16.93 3.92 18.07
N VAL A 173 16.63 4.28 16.82
CA VAL A 173 15.31 4.76 16.42
C VAL A 173 14.58 3.73 15.55
N TRP A 174 15.30 2.94 14.76
CA TRP A 174 14.72 1.94 13.87
C TRP A 174 14.79 0.55 14.46
N HIS A 175 13.63 -0.03 14.75
CA HIS A 175 13.53 -1.35 15.37
C HIS A 175 12.77 -2.33 14.46
N PRO A 176 13.46 -3.11 13.60
CA PRO A 176 12.82 -3.97 12.62
C PRO A 176 11.84 -4.98 13.24
N ASP A 177 12.23 -5.61 14.36
CA ASP A 177 11.38 -6.58 15.07
C ASP A 177 10.08 -5.95 15.61
N TYR A 178 10.13 -4.67 16.00
CA TYR A 178 8.94 -3.96 16.46
C TYR A 178 7.99 -3.65 15.29
N ILE A 179 8.54 -3.19 14.17
CA ILE A 179 7.76 -2.94 12.96
C ILE A 179 7.14 -4.24 12.44
N ALA A 180 7.91 -5.34 12.43
CA ALA A 180 7.42 -6.67 12.07
C ALA A 180 6.33 -7.17 13.02
N TYR A 181 6.48 -6.96 14.33
CA TYR A 181 5.45 -7.24 15.33
C TYR A 181 4.14 -6.53 15.02
N LEU A 182 4.19 -5.22 14.72
CA LEU A 182 3.01 -4.43 14.36
C LEU A 182 2.37 -4.94 13.06
N ALA A 183 3.17 -5.27 12.04
CA ALA A 183 2.67 -5.78 10.77
C ALA A 183 1.95 -7.12 10.94
N LEU A 184 2.52 -8.05 11.71
CA LEU A 184 1.87 -9.33 12.01
C LEU A 184 0.61 -9.16 12.87
N ALA A 185 0.61 -8.24 13.83
CA ALA A 185 -0.59 -7.92 14.61
C ALA A 185 -1.69 -7.29 13.74
N MET A 186 -1.33 -6.47 12.76
CA MET A 186 -2.25 -5.91 11.78
C MET A 186 -2.84 -7.02 10.89
N GLY A 187 -2.00 -7.89 10.33
CA GLY A 187 -2.42 -9.04 9.52
C GLY A 187 -3.27 -10.05 10.29
N CYS A 188 -3.00 -10.25 11.59
CA CYS A 188 -3.84 -11.06 12.49
C CYS A 188 -5.31 -10.61 12.51
N SER A 189 -5.58 -9.30 12.35
CA SER A 189 -6.94 -8.76 12.27
C SER A 189 -7.68 -9.10 10.97
N ASP A 190 -7.03 -9.74 10.00
CA ASP A 190 -7.58 -10.16 8.71
C ASP A 190 -7.91 -11.66 8.65
N ASP A 191 -8.28 -12.24 9.80
CA ASP A 191 -8.63 -13.67 9.94
C ASP A 191 -7.46 -14.63 9.63
N MET A 192 -6.24 -14.20 9.94
CA MET A 192 -5.01 -14.97 9.76
C MET A 192 -4.38 -15.37 11.10
N PRO A 193 -4.87 -16.44 11.76
CA PRO A 193 -4.43 -16.84 13.11
C PRO A 193 -2.94 -17.20 13.18
N ALA A 194 -2.34 -17.64 12.07
CA ALA A 194 -0.90 -17.89 11.99
C ALA A 194 -0.08 -16.62 12.25
N LEU A 195 -0.54 -15.46 11.77
CA LEU A 195 0.15 -14.18 11.99
C LEU A 195 0.04 -13.73 13.45
N CYS A 196 -1.08 -14.03 14.13
CA CYS A 196 -1.22 -13.80 15.57
C CYS A 196 -0.18 -14.60 16.39
N GLN A 197 0.07 -15.85 15.98
CA GLN A 197 1.06 -16.71 16.63
C GLN A 197 2.48 -16.20 16.38
N GLN A 198 2.79 -15.76 15.16
CA GLN A 198 4.09 -15.18 14.82
C GLN A 198 4.34 -13.88 15.60
N ALA A 199 3.36 -12.97 15.67
CA ALA A 199 3.47 -11.74 16.46
C ALA A 199 3.72 -12.05 17.96
N SER A 200 2.95 -12.98 18.53
CA SER A 200 3.16 -13.43 19.92
C SER A 200 4.57 -14.01 20.12
N ALA A 201 5.07 -14.77 19.15
CA ALA A 201 6.42 -15.36 19.22
C ALA A 201 7.52 -14.29 19.18
N ILE A 202 7.38 -13.24 18.35
CA ILE A 202 8.31 -12.09 18.35
C ILE A 202 8.31 -11.42 19.72
N HIS A 203 7.13 -11.12 20.27
CA HIS A 203 7.01 -10.47 21.57
C HIS A 203 7.60 -11.32 22.71
N HIS A 204 7.34 -12.63 22.74
CA HIS A 204 7.92 -13.53 23.74
C HIS A 204 9.46 -13.60 23.65
N ARG A 205 10.02 -13.64 22.42
CA ARG A 205 11.48 -13.59 22.25
C ARG A 205 12.05 -12.28 22.77
N ALA A 206 11.39 -11.15 22.47
CA ALA A 206 11.80 -9.84 22.96
C ALA A 206 11.80 -9.74 24.49
N LEU A 207 10.81 -10.34 25.16
CA LEU A 207 10.79 -10.42 26.63
C LEU A 207 11.97 -11.24 27.15
N ALA A 208 12.24 -12.41 26.55
CA ALA A 208 13.34 -13.28 26.95
C ALA A 208 14.73 -12.65 26.79
N THR A 209 14.88 -11.75 25.80
CA THR A 209 16.15 -11.06 25.51
C THR A 209 16.21 -9.64 26.06
N SER A 210 15.16 -9.16 26.74
CA SER A 210 15.05 -7.77 27.19
C SER A 210 15.28 -6.77 26.04
N ALA A 211 14.64 -7.01 24.89
CA ALA A 211 14.82 -6.18 23.71
C ALA A 211 14.43 -4.72 23.97
N GLN A 212 15.26 -3.79 23.47
CA GLN A 212 15.11 -2.35 23.72
C GLN A 212 13.76 -1.80 23.23
N TRP A 213 13.23 -2.34 22.14
CA TRP A 213 11.99 -1.88 21.53
C TRP A 213 10.74 -2.12 22.40
N LEU A 214 10.80 -2.99 23.43
CA LEU A 214 9.67 -3.24 24.32
C LEU A 214 9.20 -1.98 25.07
N ALA A 215 10.14 -1.14 25.50
CA ALA A 215 9.83 0.13 26.15
C ALA A 215 9.07 1.05 25.18
N ARG A 216 9.58 1.17 23.95
CA ARG A 216 8.93 1.94 22.89
C ARG A 216 7.54 1.43 22.56
N CYS A 217 7.38 0.11 22.45
CA CYS A 217 6.07 -0.48 22.20
C CYS A 217 5.07 -0.18 23.32
N ALA A 218 5.50 -0.21 24.58
CA ALA A 218 4.63 0.14 25.71
C ALA A 218 4.17 1.61 25.65
N GLU A 219 5.08 2.54 25.38
CA GLU A 219 4.76 3.97 25.21
C GLU A 219 3.79 4.20 24.06
N ASP A 220 4.02 3.58 22.90
CA ASP A 220 3.17 3.72 21.74
C ASP A 220 1.79 3.06 21.95
N ALA A 221 1.74 1.94 22.66
CA ALA A 221 0.49 1.26 23.03
C ALA A 221 -0.36 2.11 23.98
N GLU A 222 0.26 2.75 24.98
CA GLU A 222 -0.39 3.69 25.88
C GLU A 222 -0.93 4.91 25.13
N ALA A 223 -0.11 5.50 24.23
CA ALA A 223 -0.48 6.66 23.43
C ALA A 223 -1.72 6.43 22.54
N VAL A 224 -2.02 5.17 22.19
CA VAL A 224 -3.22 4.79 21.41
C VAL A 224 -4.28 4.04 22.22
N ALA A 225 -4.16 4.05 23.55
CA ALA A 225 -5.10 3.48 24.52
C ALA A 225 -5.29 1.94 24.46
N PHE A 226 -4.21 1.18 24.28
CA PHE A 226 -4.21 -0.26 24.58
C PHE A 226 -4.00 -0.50 26.08
N ALA A 227 -5.06 -0.94 26.77
CA ALA A 227 -5.14 -0.97 28.23
C ALA A 227 -4.13 -1.90 28.94
N GLU A 228 -3.59 -2.91 28.24
CA GLU A 228 -2.64 -3.87 28.83
C GLU A 228 -1.24 -3.77 28.17
N GLY A 229 -0.93 -2.62 27.56
CA GLY A 229 0.37 -2.34 26.97
C GLY A 229 0.69 -3.14 25.70
N CYS A 230 1.97 -3.35 25.43
CA CYS A 230 2.47 -3.94 24.19
C CYS A 230 1.87 -5.34 23.91
N GLU A 231 1.83 -6.21 24.90
CA GLU A 231 1.31 -7.58 24.75
C GLU A 231 -0.18 -7.60 24.36
N ALA A 232 -0.93 -6.58 24.78
CA ALA A 232 -2.36 -6.45 24.49
C ALA A 232 -2.66 -6.27 23.00
N VAL A 233 -1.71 -5.75 22.22
CA VAL A 233 -1.93 -5.41 20.81
C VAL A 233 -2.34 -6.66 20.05
N VAL A 234 -1.53 -7.72 20.06
CA VAL A 234 -1.89 -8.98 19.38
C VAL A 234 -3.12 -9.66 19.98
N ARG A 235 -3.32 -9.61 21.30
CA ARG A 235 -4.53 -10.19 21.94
C ARG A 235 -5.82 -9.47 21.53
N SER A 236 -5.71 -8.17 21.24
CA SER A 236 -6.82 -7.31 20.83
C SER A 236 -7.14 -7.42 19.34
N ALA A 237 -6.30 -8.11 18.56
CA ALA A 237 -6.51 -8.38 17.14
C ALA A 237 -7.62 -9.44 16.98
N ALA A 238 -8.85 -9.09 17.36
CA ALA A 238 -10.00 -9.95 17.20
C ALA A 238 -10.58 -9.79 15.78
N PRO A 239 -10.73 -10.85 14.98
CA PRO A 239 -11.46 -10.81 13.71
C PRO A 239 -12.98 -10.66 13.93
N GLY A 240 -13.44 -10.25 15.11
CA GLY A 240 -14.85 -10.09 15.46
C GLY A 240 -15.56 -8.96 14.70
N LYS A 241 -16.58 -8.35 15.34
CA LYS A 241 -17.41 -7.30 14.74
C LYS A 241 -16.57 -6.23 14.02
N PHE A 242 -17.03 -5.84 12.83
CA PHE A 242 -16.35 -4.91 11.93
C PHE A 242 -15.84 -3.65 12.64
N GLU A 243 -16.67 -3.03 13.49
CA GLU A 243 -16.33 -1.78 14.17
C GLU A 243 -15.15 -1.94 15.13
N ARG A 244 -15.09 -3.05 15.86
CA ARG A 244 -13.97 -3.35 16.77
C ARG A 244 -12.69 -3.63 16.00
N ARG A 245 -12.80 -4.33 14.87
CA ARG A 245 -11.67 -4.58 13.97
C ARG A 245 -11.12 -3.28 13.42
N GLN A 246 -11.98 -2.36 12.96
CA GLN A 246 -11.54 -1.07 12.44
C GLN A 246 -10.97 -0.16 13.53
N GLU A 247 -11.51 -0.20 14.75
CA GLU A 247 -10.92 0.49 15.88
C GLU A 247 -9.52 -0.03 16.20
N PHE A 248 -9.34 -1.35 16.26
CA PHE A 248 -8.04 -1.99 16.41
C PHE A 248 -7.07 -1.54 15.31
N ARG A 249 -7.46 -1.71 14.04
CA ARG A 249 -6.62 -1.35 12.87
C ARG A 249 -6.17 0.10 12.89
N ARG A 250 -7.08 1.05 13.20
CA ARG A 250 -6.73 2.47 13.33
C ARG A 250 -5.71 2.74 14.45
N ARG A 251 -5.80 2.01 15.58
CA ARG A 251 -4.82 2.14 16.67
C ARG A 251 -3.46 1.62 16.25
N VAL A 252 -3.40 0.46 15.58
CA VAL A 252 -2.13 -0.10 15.09
C VAL A 252 -1.51 0.76 13.99
N VAL A 253 -2.29 1.34 13.07
CA VAL A 253 -1.80 2.31 12.08
C VAL A 253 -1.12 3.50 12.78
N ARG A 254 -1.72 4.05 13.83
CA ARG A 254 -1.09 5.13 14.61
C ARG A 254 0.20 4.68 15.31
N MET A 255 0.24 3.46 15.85
CA MET A 255 1.48 2.92 16.42
C MET A 255 2.56 2.74 15.36
N PHE A 256 2.20 2.25 14.17
CA PHE A 256 3.13 2.09 13.05
C PHE A 256 3.73 3.43 12.63
N HIS A 257 2.90 4.47 12.47
CA HIS A 257 3.40 5.82 12.18
C HIS A 257 4.32 6.32 13.28
N ARG A 258 3.96 6.15 14.55
CA ARG A 258 4.87 6.52 15.65
C ARG A 258 6.19 5.77 15.56
N ALA A 259 6.17 4.48 15.23
CA ALA A 259 7.36 3.64 15.12
C ALA A 259 8.25 3.94 13.91
N THR A 260 7.76 4.68 12.91
CA THR A 260 8.44 4.86 11.61
C THR A 260 8.57 6.32 11.15
N ASP A 261 7.80 7.24 11.74
CA ASP A 261 7.95 8.68 11.56
C ASP A 261 9.10 9.14 12.46
N TYR A 262 10.29 9.19 11.86
CA TYR A 262 11.45 9.84 12.48
C TYR A 262 11.21 11.35 12.43
N ALA A 263 10.79 11.93 13.55
CA ALA A 263 10.95 13.35 13.74
C ALA A 263 12.46 13.67 13.69
N GLY A 264 12.91 14.20 12.55
CA GLY A 264 14.14 14.98 12.48
C GLY A 264 13.97 16.31 13.18
#